data_AF-A0A7R9BQL3-F1
#
_entry.id   AF-A0A7R9BQL3-F1
#
_cell.length_a   1.000
_cell.length_b   1.000
_cell.length_c   1.000
_cell.angle_alpha   90.00
_cell.angle_beta   90.00
_cell.angle_gamma   90.00
#
_symmetry.space_group_name_H-M   'P 1'
#
loop_
_entity.id
_entity.type
_entity.pdbx_description
1 polymer ?
#
loop_
_entity_poly.entity_id
_entity_poly.type
_entity_poly.pdbx_seq_one_letter_code
_entity_poly.pdbx_strand_id
1 'polypeptide(L)'
;MFVVTLLLYTVLLALTGLYFYVKMKRPEGYPPGPAQWPLLGNIVSQAFCRNFTECYCYWAKKYGKVFSFKFGQYDVVIVCDYKIAKDINTWETLTSRPQYLFYHFFMKYQNLGIIFSNGELWKQNRRFTLKTLRDYGFGKKKMEGTIYEEFNILLEDIFKEGIPMGDGKVVEFKDAMTLATENIMNSFTTGKRYEKDDEEFHKLTNILKTRIVDLSFIKLMSIFPTIYHRIPDFWLKERYNERDYFYSQMKKVIQEHRKTLDPAEPRDFIDCSLIEQDRLLNSNDSKEQVFTDDNIAWTLADLFLAGSDTTSNTLRWFFLYIIHHPQYQARIQQEIDTVLGRERKPTWDDHLQMPFTEACVLEILRKVSVVPFGVDRRAEEDVVIGGYKIPKV
;
A
#
# COMPACT_ATOMS: atom_id res chain seq x y z
N MET A 1 -1.76 -18.31 58.06
CA MET A 1 -0.96 -17.85 56.90
C MET A 1 -1.51 -18.42 55.60
N PHE A 2 -1.58 -19.75 55.44
CA PHE A 2 -2.07 -20.41 54.21
C PHE A 2 -3.47 -19.98 53.74
N VAL A 3 -4.44 -19.88 54.66
CA VAL A 3 -5.83 -19.47 54.34
C VAL A 3 -5.90 -18.02 53.83
N VAL A 4 -5.11 -17.12 54.43
CA VAL A 4 -5.05 -15.71 54.00
C VAL A 4 -4.41 -15.60 52.62
N THR A 5 -3.33 -16.35 52.37
CA THR A 5 -2.70 -16.42 51.05
C THR A 5 -3.67 -16.96 49.99
N LEU A 6 -4.41 -18.03 50.29
CA LEU A 6 -5.39 -18.61 49.37
C LEU A 6 -6.51 -17.61 49.03
N LEU A 7 -7.06 -16.93 50.05
CA LEU A 7 -8.07 -15.88 49.88
C LEU A 7 -7.56 -14.72 49.01
N LEU A 8 -6.32 -14.25 49.23
CA LEU A 8 -5.72 -13.20 48.42
C LEU A 8 -5.57 -13.63 46.95
N TYR A 9 -5.16 -14.87 46.69
CA TYR A 9 -5.11 -15.41 45.31
C TYR A 9 -6.50 -15.52 44.69
N THR A 10 -7.51 -15.93 45.45
CA THR A 10 -8.89 -16.04 44.91
C THR A 10 -9.46 -14.67 44.55
N VAL A 11 -9.26 -13.68 45.43
CA VAL A 11 -9.66 -12.29 45.18
C VAL A 11 -8.91 -11.72 43.97
N LEU A 12 -7.60 -11.94 43.87
CA LEU A 12 -6.81 -11.48 42.73
C LEU A 12 -7.29 -12.11 41.41
N LEU A 13 -7.57 -13.41 41.38
CA LEU A 13 -8.13 -14.10 40.22
C LEU A 13 -9.51 -13.57 39.85
N ALA A 14 -10.38 -13.33 40.83
CA ALA A 14 -11.72 -12.77 40.61
C ALA A 14 -11.65 -11.34 40.05
N LEU A 15 -10.80 -10.48 40.61
CA LEU A 15 -10.58 -9.12 40.12
C LEU A 15 -9.98 -9.11 38.71
N THR A 16 -9.05 -10.03 38.44
CA THR A 16 -8.43 -10.17 37.11
C THR A 16 -9.46 -10.65 36.08
N GLY A 17 -10.29 -11.64 36.44
CA GLY A 17 -11.39 -12.12 35.61
C GLY A 17 -12.44 -11.04 35.33
N LEU A 18 -12.81 -10.28 36.36
CA LEU A 18 -13.74 -9.14 36.21
C LEU A 18 -13.15 -8.03 35.33
N TYR A 19 -11.87 -7.70 35.52
CA TYR A 19 -11.16 -6.72 34.70
C TYR A 19 -11.19 -7.12 33.22
N PHE A 20 -10.87 -8.37 32.89
CA PHE A 20 -10.93 -8.87 31.53
C PHE A 20 -12.35 -8.95 30.97
N TYR A 21 -13.32 -9.36 31.77
CA TYR A 21 -14.74 -9.38 31.38
C TYR A 21 -15.23 -7.99 30.98
N VAL A 22 -14.92 -6.97 31.78
CA VAL A 22 -15.26 -5.57 31.46
C VAL A 22 -14.51 -5.09 30.21
N LYS A 23 -13.21 -5.38 30.09
CA LYS A 23 -12.39 -5.00 28.92
C LYS A 23 -12.76 -5.70 27.61
N MET A 24 -13.43 -6.84 27.69
CA MET A 24 -13.91 -7.61 26.52
C MET A 24 -15.33 -7.20 26.09
N LYS A 25 -16.04 -6.42 26.91
CA LYS A 25 -17.37 -5.93 26.56
C LYS A 25 -17.23 -4.80 25.54
N ARG A 26 -17.93 -4.93 24.42
CA ARG A 26 -18.04 -3.86 23.42
C ARG A 26 -18.90 -2.72 23.98
N PRO A 27 -18.59 -1.44 23.64
CA PRO A 27 -19.44 -0.31 23.99
C PRO A 27 -20.86 -0.48 23.45
N GLU A 28 -21.82 0.17 24.09
CA GLU A 28 -23.22 0.17 23.62
C GLU A 28 -23.31 0.84 22.24
N GLY A 29 -24.01 0.18 21.31
CA GLY A 29 -24.15 0.65 19.92
C GLY A 29 -22.91 0.39 19.04
N TYR A 30 -21.85 -0.24 19.55
CA TYR A 30 -20.68 -0.63 18.76
C TYR A 30 -20.98 -1.83 17.84
N PRO A 31 -20.33 -1.99 16.67
CA PRO A 31 -20.62 -3.09 15.77
C PRO A 31 -20.46 -4.47 16.44
N PRO A 32 -21.34 -5.45 16.14
CA PRO A 32 -21.26 -6.80 16.70
C PRO A 32 -20.01 -7.54 16.20
N GLY A 33 -19.68 -8.67 16.81
CA GLY A 33 -18.58 -9.49 16.31
C GLY A 33 -18.22 -10.68 17.19
N PRO A 34 -17.15 -11.41 16.83
CA PRO A 34 -16.75 -12.61 17.55
C PRO A 34 -16.41 -12.35 19.03
N ALA A 35 -16.63 -13.36 19.86
CA ALA A 35 -16.22 -13.34 21.26
C ALA A 35 -14.71 -13.12 21.35
N GLN A 36 -14.30 -12.15 22.16
CA GLN A 36 -12.90 -11.72 22.29
C GLN A 36 -12.20 -12.60 23.33
N TRP A 37 -10.93 -12.93 23.12
CA TRP A 37 -10.08 -13.52 24.16
C TRP A 37 -9.39 -12.42 24.97
N PRO A 38 -9.16 -12.62 26.28
CA PRO A 38 -8.33 -11.73 27.08
C PRO A 38 -6.96 -11.50 26.40
N LEU A 39 -6.51 -10.24 26.32
CA LEU A 39 -5.24 -9.78 25.73
C LEU A 39 -5.06 -9.99 24.21
N LEU A 40 -5.43 -11.16 23.67
CA LEU A 40 -5.23 -11.51 22.26
C LEU A 40 -6.38 -11.06 21.36
N GLY A 41 -7.54 -10.74 21.92
CA GLY A 41 -8.73 -10.39 21.16
C GLY A 41 -9.18 -11.57 20.28
N ASN A 42 -9.30 -11.34 18.98
CA ASN A 42 -9.80 -12.31 18.01
C ASN A 42 -8.70 -12.95 17.16
N ILE A 43 -7.43 -12.75 17.50
CA ILE A 43 -6.29 -13.32 16.77
C ILE A 43 -6.32 -14.85 16.81
N VAL A 44 -6.67 -15.41 17.96
CA VAL A 44 -6.90 -16.86 18.10
C VAL A 44 -8.00 -17.32 17.15
N SER A 45 -9.10 -16.58 17.05
CA SER A 45 -10.19 -16.90 16.11
C SER A 45 -9.75 -16.82 14.65
N GLN A 46 -8.85 -15.89 14.31
CA GLN A 46 -8.27 -15.76 12.97
C GLN A 46 -7.27 -16.86 12.64
N ALA A 47 -6.52 -17.36 13.62
CA ALA A 47 -5.55 -18.44 13.42
C ALA A 47 -6.20 -19.76 12.98
N PHE A 48 -7.48 -19.96 13.28
CA PHE A 48 -8.27 -21.10 12.80
C PHE A 48 -8.89 -20.88 11.41
N CYS A 49 -8.76 -19.68 10.84
CA CYS A 49 -9.19 -19.38 9.48
C CYS A 49 -8.06 -19.69 8.48
N ARG A 50 -8.40 -20.20 7.29
CA ARG A 50 -7.42 -20.47 6.22
C ARG A 50 -6.68 -19.21 5.76
N ASN A 51 -7.42 -18.10 5.64
CA ASN A 51 -6.89 -16.77 5.33
C ASN A 51 -7.84 -15.70 5.89
N PHE A 52 -7.37 -14.45 5.99
CA PHE A 52 -8.16 -13.34 6.53
C PHE A 52 -9.42 -13.05 5.72
N THR A 53 -9.38 -13.19 4.39
CA THR A 53 -10.51 -12.89 3.51
C THR A 53 -11.68 -13.82 3.80
N GLU A 54 -11.43 -15.13 3.83
CA GLU A 54 -12.44 -16.14 4.19
C GLU A 54 -12.96 -15.92 5.62
N CYS A 55 -12.07 -15.57 6.55
CA CYS A 55 -12.44 -15.27 7.93
C CYS A 55 -13.44 -14.11 8.03
N TYR A 56 -13.14 -13.00 7.34
CA TYR A 56 -13.99 -11.81 7.34
C TYR A 56 -15.27 -12.01 6.55
N CYS A 57 -15.25 -12.77 5.45
CA CYS A 57 -16.47 -13.16 4.75
C CYS A 57 -17.38 -14.03 5.63
N TYR A 58 -16.82 -14.97 6.39
CA TYR A 58 -17.58 -15.78 7.35
C TYR A 58 -18.16 -14.90 8.48
N TRP A 59 -17.36 -13.99 9.05
CA TRP A 59 -17.84 -13.07 10.07
C TRP A 59 -18.88 -12.09 9.54
N ALA A 60 -18.76 -11.61 8.31
CA ALA A 60 -19.79 -10.79 7.68
C ALA A 60 -21.13 -11.52 7.56
N LYS A 61 -21.11 -12.81 7.21
CA LYS A 61 -22.32 -13.65 7.18
C LYS A 61 -22.92 -13.84 8.58
N LYS A 62 -22.09 -13.96 9.62
CA LYS A 62 -22.53 -14.25 10.99
C LYS A 62 -22.96 -13.02 11.79
N TYR A 63 -22.25 -11.90 11.65
CA TYR A 63 -22.43 -10.69 12.46
C TYR A 63 -23.04 -9.53 11.67
N GLY A 64 -23.18 -9.67 10.35
CA GLY A 64 -23.74 -8.64 9.48
C GLY A 64 -22.67 -7.86 8.72
N LYS A 65 -23.13 -6.91 7.90
CA LYS A 65 -22.29 -6.21 6.93
C LYS A 65 -21.30 -5.22 7.54
N VAL A 66 -21.50 -4.82 8.79
CA VAL A 66 -20.54 -4.03 9.57
C VAL A 66 -20.33 -4.77 10.87
N PHE A 67 -19.09 -5.17 11.14
CA PHE A 67 -18.75 -5.94 12.33
C PHE A 67 -17.42 -5.45 12.91
N SER A 68 -17.17 -5.78 14.18
CA SER A 68 -15.94 -5.42 14.87
C SER A 68 -15.23 -6.63 15.45
N PHE A 69 -13.91 -6.57 15.48
CA PHE A 69 -13.09 -7.53 16.20
C PHE A 69 -11.92 -6.82 16.86
N LYS A 70 -11.32 -7.48 17.84
CA LYS A 70 -10.16 -6.94 18.54
C LYS A 70 -8.90 -7.59 18.02
N PHE A 71 -7.96 -6.80 17.53
CA PHE A 71 -6.64 -7.26 17.11
C PHE A 71 -5.61 -6.88 18.17
N GLY A 72 -5.38 -7.78 19.13
CA GLY A 72 -4.59 -7.48 20.32
C GLY A 72 -5.24 -6.39 21.17
N GLN A 73 -4.65 -5.19 21.19
CA GLN A 73 -5.19 -4.02 21.89
C GLN A 73 -6.04 -3.10 21.00
N TYR A 74 -6.05 -3.31 19.68
CA TYR A 74 -6.74 -2.42 18.74
C TYR A 74 -8.14 -2.92 18.43
N ASP A 75 -9.12 -2.03 18.49
CA ASP A 75 -10.47 -2.30 18.01
C ASP A 75 -10.55 -2.00 16.52
N VAL A 76 -10.94 -3.01 15.73
CA VAL A 76 -11.01 -2.93 14.26
C VAL A 76 -12.46 -3.09 13.83
N VAL A 77 -12.92 -2.19 12.99
CA VAL A 77 -14.23 -2.26 12.34
C VAL A 77 -14.04 -2.62 10.87
N ILE A 78 -14.77 -3.63 10.41
CA ILE A 78 -14.79 -4.05 9.01
C ILE A 78 -16.14 -3.69 8.40
N VAL A 79 -16.09 -3.12 7.20
CA VAL A 79 -17.26 -2.77 6.40
C VAL A 79 -17.28 -3.65 5.15
N CYS A 80 -18.28 -4.52 5.06
CA CYS A 80 -18.52 -5.46 3.97
C CYS A 80 -19.76 -5.10 3.13
N ASP A 81 -20.15 -3.82 3.09
CA ASP A 81 -21.24 -3.32 2.23
C ASP A 81 -20.70 -2.24 1.28
N TYR A 82 -21.00 -2.37 -0.02
CA TYR A 82 -20.54 -1.42 -1.03
C TYR A 82 -21.04 0.01 -0.81
N LYS A 83 -22.32 0.18 -0.44
CA LYS A 83 -22.90 1.52 -0.28
C LYS A 83 -22.26 2.22 0.91
N ILE A 84 -22.18 1.52 2.05
CA ILE A 84 -21.51 2.04 3.25
C ILE A 84 -20.03 2.35 2.95
N ALA A 85 -19.31 1.41 2.31
CA ALA A 85 -17.91 1.61 1.96
C ALA A 85 -17.69 2.79 1.01
N LYS A 86 -18.59 3.01 0.05
CA LYS A 86 -18.55 4.16 -0.86
C LYS A 86 -18.73 5.46 -0.10
N ASP A 87 -19.71 5.52 0.80
CA ASP A 87 -20.04 6.72 1.56
C ASP A 87 -18.88 7.09 2.50
N ILE A 88 -18.37 6.15 3.30
CA ILE A 88 -17.31 6.43 4.29
C ILE A 88 -16.00 6.88 3.65
N ASN A 89 -15.74 6.50 2.39
CA ASN A 89 -14.54 6.96 1.65
C ASN A 89 -14.61 8.45 1.27
N THR A 90 -15.77 9.09 1.40
CA THR A 90 -15.96 10.53 1.17
C THR A 90 -15.86 11.35 2.46
N TRP A 91 -15.85 10.71 3.63
CA TRP A 91 -15.91 11.41 4.91
C TRP A 91 -14.53 11.92 5.34
N GLU A 92 -14.45 13.21 5.64
CA GLU A 92 -13.21 13.81 6.14
C GLU A 92 -12.79 13.22 7.50
N THR A 93 -13.77 12.85 8.33
CA THR A 93 -13.56 12.26 9.66
C THR A 93 -12.89 10.89 9.63
N LEU A 94 -12.83 10.23 8.47
CA LEU A 94 -12.17 8.93 8.26
C LEU A 94 -10.92 9.05 7.38
N THR A 95 -10.36 10.25 7.22
CA THR A 95 -9.17 10.43 6.37
C THR A 95 -7.87 9.98 7.04
N SER A 96 -7.83 10.02 8.37
CA SER A 96 -6.67 9.65 9.19
C SER A 96 -6.23 8.19 9.01
N ARG A 97 -4.94 7.97 9.20
CA ARG A 97 -4.23 6.70 9.31
C ARG A 97 -3.97 6.43 10.79
N PRO A 98 -4.20 5.19 11.26
CA PRO A 98 -3.70 4.81 12.58
C PRO A 98 -2.18 5.01 12.64
N GLN A 99 -1.63 5.30 13.81
CA GLN A 99 -0.18 5.38 14.04
C GLN A 99 0.23 4.20 14.93
N TYR A 100 0.11 3.00 14.37
CA TYR A 100 0.52 1.79 15.05
C TYR A 100 2.01 1.81 15.38
N LEU A 101 2.38 1.15 16.49
CA LEU A 101 3.79 0.91 16.84
C LEU A 101 4.56 0.25 15.69
N PHE A 102 3.88 -0.52 14.83
CA PHE A 102 4.48 -1.13 13.64
C PHE A 102 5.08 -0.13 12.66
N TYR A 103 4.51 1.08 12.54
CA TYR A 103 5.05 2.08 11.62
C TYR A 103 6.45 2.52 12.03
N HIS A 104 6.84 2.37 13.30
CA HIS A 104 8.19 2.65 13.75
C HIS A 104 9.23 1.64 13.19
N PHE A 105 8.80 0.41 12.92
CA PHE A 105 9.66 -0.60 12.32
C PHE A 105 9.77 -0.43 10.79
N PHE A 106 8.68 -0.01 10.18
CA PHE A 106 8.59 0.24 8.73
C PHE A 106 9.20 1.56 8.31
N MET A 107 8.96 2.61 9.09
CA MET A 107 9.38 3.98 8.83
C MET A 107 10.35 4.45 9.90
N LYS A 108 11.42 5.10 9.47
CA LYS A 108 12.41 5.70 10.37
C LYS A 108 11.82 6.88 11.14
N TYR A 109 10.89 7.59 10.50
CA TYR A 109 10.20 8.77 11.03
C TYR A 109 8.70 8.56 10.94
N GLN A 110 7.97 9.05 11.94
CA GLN A 110 6.52 8.97 11.96
C GLN A 110 5.90 10.14 11.19
N ASN A 111 4.68 9.90 10.68
CA ASN A 111 3.85 10.93 10.07
C ASN A 111 4.47 11.65 8.85
N LEU A 112 5.29 10.97 8.06
CA LEU A 112 5.85 11.46 6.79
C LEU A 112 5.29 10.69 5.59
N GLY A 113 5.56 11.17 4.38
CA GLY A 113 5.07 10.60 3.13
C GLY A 113 3.60 10.92 2.86
N ILE A 114 2.92 10.04 2.12
CA ILE A 114 1.51 10.16 1.70
C ILE A 114 0.67 9.00 2.23
N ILE A 115 1.24 7.78 2.33
CA ILE A 115 0.47 6.58 2.66
C ILE A 115 0.06 6.60 4.14
N PHE A 116 0.96 7.01 5.03
CA PHE A 116 0.83 6.89 6.49
C PHE A 116 0.88 8.22 7.25
N SER A 117 0.96 9.36 6.57
CA SER A 117 0.86 10.68 7.21
C SER A 117 -0.59 11.12 7.42
N ASN A 118 -0.77 12.10 8.32
CA ASN A 118 -2.06 12.63 8.76
C ASN A 118 -2.08 14.17 8.79
N GLY A 119 -3.28 14.71 8.96
CA GLY A 119 -3.51 16.13 9.20
C GLY A 119 -3.08 17.01 8.04
N GLU A 120 -2.64 18.22 8.36
CA GLU A 120 -2.32 19.23 7.36
C GLU A 120 -1.09 18.86 6.52
N LEU A 121 -0.11 18.17 7.11
CA LEU A 121 1.06 17.64 6.38
C LEU A 121 0.61 16.71 5.25
N TRP A 122 -0.27 15.75 5.54
CA TRP A 122 -0.80 14.84 4.53
C TRP A 122 -1.60 15.57 3.44
N LYS A 123 -2.48 16.50 3.84
CA LYS A 123 -3.32 17.26 2.90
C LYS A 123 -2.47 18.06 1.91
N GLN A 124 -1.47 18.78 2.41
CA GLN A 124 -0.57 19.59 1.59
C GLN A 124 0.33 18.73 0.72
N ASN A 125 0.98 17.71 1.30
CA ASN A 125 1.88 16.83 0.57
C ASN A 125 1.14 16.11 -0.56
N ARG A 126 -0.02 15.49 -0.26
CA ARG A 126 -0.85 14.82 -1.26
C ARG A 126 -1.29 15.76 -2.38
N ARG A 127 -1.74 16.98 -2.05
CA ARG A 127 -2.18 17.96 -3.05
C ARG A 127 -1.02 18.37 -3.95
N PHE A 128 0.14 18.65 -3.36
CA PHE A 128 1.36 19.01 -4.10
C PHE A 128 1.79 17.87 -5.02
N THR A 129 2.00 16.66 -4.50
CA THR A 129 2.43 15.50 -5.29
C THR A 129 1.49 15.20 -6.45
N LEU A 130 0.17 15.19 -6.22
CA LEU A 130 -0.80 14.94 -7.29
C LEU A 130 -0.77 16.03 -8.36
N LYS A 131 -0.64 17.31 -7.96
CA LYS A 131 -0.51 18.41 -8.91
C LYS A 131 0.76 18.24 -9.75
N THR A 132 1.90 18.04 -9.10
CA THR A 132 3.20 17.91 -9.75
C THR A 132 3.24 16.74 -10.71
N LEU A 133 2.82 15.53 -10.28
CA LEU A 133 2.77 14.37 -11.18
C LEU A 133 1.91 14.65 -12.43
N ARG A 134 0.74 15.26 -12.26
CA ARG A 134 -0.14 15.61 -13.39
C ARG A 134 0.48 16.66 -14.30
N ASP A 135 1.16 17.66 -13.76
CA ASP A 135 1.84 18.68 -14.57
C ASP A 135 2.92 18.06 -15.45
N TYR A 136 3.59 16.99 -14.98
CA TYR A 136 4.62 16.24 -15.72
C TYR A 136 4.11 15.15 -16.66
N GLY A 137 2.79 14.96 -16.73
CA GLY A 137 2.16 14.07 -17.70
C GLY A 137 1.53 12.81 -17.11
N PHE A 138 1.64 12.58 -15.80
CA PHE A 138 0.99 11.44 -15.14
C PHE A 138 -0.53 11.49 -15.34
N GLY A 139 -1.09 10.41 -15.87
CA GLY A 139 -2.51 10.32 -16.23
C GLY A 139 -2.94 11.25 -17.38
N LYS A 140 -1.99 11.71 -18.21
CA LYS A 140 -2.22 12.48 -19.44
C LYS A 140 -1.56 11.77 -20.63
N LYS A 141 -1.79 12.27 -21.86
CA LYS A 141 -1.25 11.70 -23.10
C LYS A 141 0.27 11.48 -23.10
N LYS A 142 1.04 12.33 -22.40
CA LYS A 142 2.50 12.17 -22.29
C LYS A 142 2.89 10.82 -21.65
N MET A 143 2.10 10.32 -20.70
CA MET A 143 2.35 9.02 -20.06
C MET A 143 2.20 7.84 -21.04
N GLU A 144 1.38 7.96 -22.08
CA GLU A 144 1.24 6.92 -23.11
C GLU A 144 2.57 6.67 -23.83
N GLY A 145 3.30 7.75 -24.15
CA GLY A 145 4.63 7.66 -24.77
C GLY A 145 5.62 6.93 -23.87
N THR A 146 5.69 7.31 -22.59
CA THR A 146 6.55 6.65 -21.59
C THR A 146 6.20 5.17 -21.43
N ILE A 147 4.92 4.83 -21.31
CA ILE A 147 4.47 3.44 -21.20
C ILE A 147 4.91 2.65 -22.44
N TYR A 148 4.70 3.22 -23.63
CA TYR A 148 5.04 2.56 -24.88
C TYR A 148 6.55 2.36 -25.06
N GLU A 149 7.36 3.38 -24.76
CA GLU A 149 8.82 3.30 -24.79
C GLU A 149 9.34 2.20 -23.87
N GLU A 150 8.92 2.22 -22.59
CA GLU A 150 9.36 1.22 -21.61
C GLU A 150 8.89 -0.19 -21.98
N PHE A 151 7.66 -0.32 -22.51
CA PHE A 151 7.14 -1.60 -22.96
C PHE A 151 7.97 -2.20 -24.10
N ASN A 152 8.41 -1.41 -25.09
CA ASN A 152 9.23 -1.94 -26.18
C ASN A 152 10.60 -2.38 -25.70
N ILE A 153 11.26 -1.57 -24.87
CA ILE A 153 12.57 -1.94 -24.31
C ILE A 153 12.44 -3.26 -23.55
N LEU A 154 11.41 -3.38 -22.71
CA LEU A 154 11.14 -4.59 -21.97
C LEU A 154 10.89 -5.80 -22.89
N LEU A 155 10.06 -5.64 -23.92
CA LEU A 155 9.78 -6.72 -24.87
C LEU A 155 11.06 -7.20 -25.57
N GLU A 156 11.90 -6.27 -26.02
CA GLU A 156 13.19 -6.60 -26.65
C GLU A 156 14.08 -7.41 -25.70
N ASP A 157 14.20 -6.99 -24.44
CA ASP A 157 15.02 -7.67 -23.44
C ASP A 157 14.52 -9.08 -23.11
N ILE A 158 13.21 -9.22 -22.82
CA ILE A 158 12.66 -10.53 -22.44
C ILE A 158 12.64 -11.51 -23.62
N PHE A 159 12.38 -11.04 -24.85
CA PHE A 159 12.39 -11.92 -26.03
C PHE A 159 13.81 -12.27 -26.47
N LYS A 160 14.80 -11.39 -26.27
CA LYS A 160 16.21 -11.71 -26.54
C LYS A 160 16.69 -12.87 -25.68
N GLU A 161 16.39 -12.83 -24.39
CA GLU A 161 16.82 -13.84 -23.40
C GLU A 161 15.87 -15.02 -23.22
N GLY A 162 14.70 -14.97 -23.85
CA GLY A 162 13.72 -16.04 -23.77
C GLY A 162 14.28 -17.38 -24.25
N ILE A 163 13.96 -18.45 -23.52
CA ILE A 163 14.39 -19.81 -23.81
C ILE A 163 13.56 -20.34 -24.98
N PRO A 164 14.16 -20.74 -26.12
CA PRO A 164 13.43 -21.29 -27.25
C PRO A 164 12.58 -22.51 -26.85
N MET A 165 11.30 -22.50 -27.21
CA MET A 165 10.37 -23.60 -26.96
C MET A 165 9.32 -23.67 -28.08
N GLY A 166 9.42 -24.71 -28.91
CA GLY A 166 8.59 -24.83 -30.13
C GLY A 166 8.81 -23.64 -31.07
N ASP A 167 7.71 -23.04 -31.52
CA ASP A 167 7.72 -21.86 -32.40
C ASP A 167 7.85 -20.53 -31.62
N GLY A 168 8.07 -20.59 -30.31
CA GLY A 168 8.12 -19.42 -29.42
C GLY A 168 9.27 -19.44 -28.43
N LYS A 169 9.15 -18.60 -27.40
CA LYS A 169 10.11 -18.49 -26.29
C LYS A 169 9.41 -18.43 -24.94
N VAL A 170 9.99 -19.09 -23.95
CA VAL A 170 9.61 -18.94 -22.53
C VAL A 170 10.37 -17.76 -21.96
N VAL A 171 9.66 -16.81 -21.35
CA VAL A 171 10.24 -15.57 -20.82
C VAL A 171 9.92 -15.42 -19.33
N GLU A 172 10.84 -14.80 -18.58
CA GLU A 172 10.57 -14.42 -17.19
C GLU A 172 9.71 -13.15 -17.16
N PHE A 173 8.43 -13.32 -16.81
CA PHE A 173 7.46 -12.23 -16.87
C PHE A 173 7.40 -11.42 -15.57
N LYS A 174 7.73 -12.02 -14.42
CA LYS A 174 7.41 -11.40 -13.14
C LYS A 174 8.29 -10.18 -12.90
N ASP A 175 9.61 -10.35 -12.85
CA ASP A 175 10.50 -9.23 -12.53
C ASP A 175 10.54 -8.19 -13.67
N ALA A 176 10.29 -8.63 -14.91
CA ALA A 176 10.10 -7.77 -16.08
C ALA A 176 8.96 -6.75 -15.90
N MET A 177 7.77 -7.19 -15.48
CA MET A 177 6.66 -6.27 -15.22
C MET A 177 6.96 -5.29 -14.09
N THR A 178 7.63 -5.74 -13.02
CA THR A 178 7.99 -4.88 -11.89
C THR A 178 8.97 -3.79 -12.32
N LEU A 179 9.96 -4.14 -13.15
CA LEU A 179 10.91 -3.18 -13.71
C LEU A 179 10.21 -2.14 -14.57
N ALA A 180 9.38 -2.56 -15.53
CA ALA A 180 8.69 -1.63 -16.40
C ALA A 180 7.75 -0.69 -15.64
N THR A 181 6.96 -1.20 -14.69
CA THR A 181 6.08 -0.35 -13.89
C THR A 181 6.84 0.63 -13.01
N GLU A 182 8.02 0.23 -12.51
CA GLU A 182 8.87 1.11 -11.71
C GLU A 182 9.55 2.17 -12.58
N ASN A 183 10.05 1.82 -13.76
CA ASN A 183 10.65 2.78 -14.70
C ASN A 183 9.63 3.81 -15.19
N ILE A 184 8.39 3.39 -15.46
CA ILE A 184 7.30 4.31 -15.78
C ILE A 184 7.01 5.25 -14.60
N MET A 185 7.03 4.78 -13.35
CA MET A 185 6.85 5.66 -12.20
C MET A 185 8.04 6.63 -12.06
N ASN A 186 9.26 6.13 -12.22
CA ASN A 186 10.49 6.90 -12.06
C ASN A 186 10.66 8.01 -13.08
N SER A 187 10.15 7.86 -14.30
CA SER A 187 10.16 8.96 -15.27
C SER A 187 9.38 10.19 -14.80
N PHE A 188 8.45 10.05 -13.84
CA PHE A 188 7.71 11.17 -13.25
C PHE A 188 8.24 11.57 -11.87
N THR A 189 9.00 10.71 -11.19
CA THR A 189 9.45 10.96 -9.82
C THR A 189 10.92 11.32 -9.70
N THR A 190 11.81 10.52 -10.28
CA THR A 190 13.26 10.60 -10.07
C THR A 190 14.05 10.84 -11.35
N GLY A 191 13.41 10.71 -12.52
CA GLY A 191 14.05 10.71 -13.83
C GLY A 191 14.99 9.52 -14.08
N LYS A 192 15.21 8.65 -13.09
CA LYS A 192 16.15 7.53 -13.16
C LYS A 192 15.48 6.30 -13.78
N ARG A 193 16.02 5.82 -14.89
CA ARG A 193 15.66 4.51 -15.44
C ARG A 193 16.60 3.45 -14.88
N TYR A 194 16.05 2.34 -14.40
CA TYR A 194 16.80 1.16 -14.01
C TYR A 194 16.93 0.21 -15.20
N GLU A 195 18.13 -0.35 -15.35
CA GLU A 195 18.36 -1.45 -16.28
C GLU A 195 18.00 -2.79 -15.63
N LYS A 196 17.81 -3.82 -16.46
CA LYS A 196 17.35 -5.12 -15.99
C LYS A 196 18.23 -5.74 -14.91
N ASP A 197 19.55 -5.71 -15.10
CA ASP A 197 20.54 -6.31 -14.19
C ASP A 197 21.03 -5.32 -13.12
N ASP A 198 20.29 -4.23 -12.88
CA ASP A 198 20.68 -3.23 -11.88
C ASP A 198 20.57 -3.79 -10.46
N GLU A 199 21.72 -3.90 -9.79
CA GLU A 199 21.82 -4.43 -8.43
C GLU A 199 21.05 -3.58 -7.40
N GLU A 200 21.00 -2.26 -7.58
CA GLU A 200 20.26 -1.35 -6.71
C GLU A 200 18.76 -1.63 -6.84
N PHE A 201 18.24 -1.73 -8.06
CA PHE A 201 16.84 -2.05 -8.32
C PHE A 201 16.43 -3.40 -7.70
N HIS A 202 17.21 -4.46 -7.93
CA HIS A 202 16.93 -5.77 -7.35
C HIS A 202 16.94 -5.74 -5.82
N LYS A 203 17.88 -5.01 -5.22
CA LYS A 203 17.94 -4.87 -3.78
C LYS A 203 16.75 -4.08 -3.22
N LEU A 204 16.38 -2.97 -3.84
CA LEU A 204 15.21 -2.17 -3.45
C LEU A 204 13.91 -2.98 -3.55
N THR A 205 13.69 -3.68 -4.67
CA THR A 205 12.49 -4.51 -4.87
C THR A 205 12.44 -5.70 -3.92
N ASN A 206 13.58 -6.34 -3.61
CA ASN A 206 13.64 -7.40 -2.61
C ASN A 206 13.29 -6.91 -1.21
N ILE A 207 13.77 -5.72 -0.82
CA ILE A 207 13.37 -5.10 0.45
C ILE A 207 11.85 -4.88 0.50
N LEU A 208 11.22 -4.43 -0.58
CA LEU A 208 9.76 -4.27 -0.59
C LEU A 208 9.00 -5.60 -0.46
N LYS A 209 9.50 -6.65 -1.11
CA LYS A 209 8.94 -8.01 -1.00
C LYS A 209 9.02 -8.53 0.45
N THR A 210 10.15 -8.36 1.14
CA THR A 210 10.30 -8.79 2.56
C THR A 210 9.42 -7.96 3.49
N ARG A 211 9.25 -6.67 3.21
CA ARG A 211 8.38 -5.76 3.97
C ARG A 211 6.92 -6.20 3.98
N ILE A 212 6.36 -6.59 2.83
CA ILE A 212 4.95 -7.04 2.76
C ILE A 212 4.72 -8.26 3.67
N VAL A 213 5.69 -9.19 3.75
CA VAL A 213 5.65 -10.34 4.65
C VAL A 213 5.75 -9.90 6.12
N ASP A 214 6.61 -8.92 6.40
CA ASP A 214 6.80 -8.36 7.73
C ASP A 214 5.55 -7.65 8.28
N LEU A 215 4.65 -7.12 7.45
CA LEU A 215 3.37 -6.54 7.93
C LEU A 215 2.59 -7.51 8.83
N SER A 216 2.66 -8.81 8.56
CA SER A 216 2.01 -9.84 9.39
C SER A 216 2.75 -10.07 10.72
N PHE A 217 4.08 -10.12 10.69
CA PHE A 217 4.92 -10.27 11.89
C PHE A 217 4.81 -9.03 12.81
N ILE A 218 4.77 -7.83 12.25
CA ILE A 218 4.75 -6.61 13.06
C ILE A 218 3.34 -6.29 13.56
N LYS A 219 2.29 -6.71 12.85
CA LYS A 219 0.93 -6.77 13.40
C LYS A 219 0.90 -7.65 14.66
N LEU A 220 1.56 -8.81 14.65
CA LEU A 220 1.71 -9.66 15.84
C LEU A 220 2.46 -8.94 16.98
N MET A 221 3.55 -8.22 16.69
CA MET A 221 4.29 -7.47 17.71
C MET A 221 3.48 -6.31 18.30
N SER A 222 2.56 -5.73 17.53
CA SER A 222 1.69 -4.64 17.98
C SER A 222 0.66 -5.07 19.04
N ILE A 223 0.46 -6.38 19.23
CA ILE A 223 -0.37 -6.94 20.31
C ILE A 223 0.26 -6.70 21.68
N PHE A 224 1.58 -6.69 21.75
CA PHE A 224 2.34 -6.54 22.99
C PHE A 224 3.40 -5.43 22.88
N PRO A 225 2.99 -4.15 22.89
CA PRO A 225 3.91 -3.00 22.81
C PRO A 225 5.03 -3.05 23.85
N THR A 226 4.74 -3.55 25.05
CA THR A 226 5.73 -3.65 26.12
C THR A 226 6.78 -4.73 25.86
N ILE A 227 6.43 -5.78 25.11
CA ILE A 227 7.39 -6.81 24.69
C ILE A 227 8.30 -6.25 23.58
N TYR A 228 7.76 -5.43 22.68
CA TYR A 228 8.55 -4.79 21.62
C TYR A 228 9.79 -4.07 22.17
N HIS A 229 9.64 -3.24 23.20
CA HIS A 229 10.78 -2.52 23.81
C HIS A 229 11.81 -3.43 24.51
N ARG A 230 11.53 -4.73 24.60
CA ARG A 230 12.43 -5.74 25.19
C ARG A 230 12.99 -6.71 24.15
N ILE A 231 12.61 -6.60 22.87
CA ILE A 231 13.19 -7.41 21.81
C ILE A 231 14.64 -6.97 21.64
N PRO A 232 15.63 -7.88 21.77
CA PRO A 232 17.02 -7.50 21.57
C PRO A 232 17.26 -7.01 20.15
N ASP A 233 18.01 -5.92 20.00
CA ASP A 233 18.23 -5.25 18.71
C ASP A 233 18.75 -6.18 17.60
N PHE A 234 19.50 -7.24 17.95
CA PHE A 234 20.03 -8.19 16.97
C PHE A 234 18.93 -8.94 16.20
N TRP A 235 17.74 -9.14 16.78
CA TRP A 235 16.60 -9.76 16.08
C TRP A 235 15.97 -8.85 15.02
N LEU A 236 16.14 -7.53 15.17
CA LEU A 236 15.57 -6.50 14.29
C LEU A 236 16.64 -5.82 13.42
N LYS A 237 17.93 -6.09 13.66
CA LYS A 237 19.07 -5.42 13.03
C LYS A 237 19.01 -5.46 11.50
N GLU A 238 18.78 -6.63 10.92
CA GLU A 238 18.69 -6.79 9.46
C GLU A 238 17.59 -5.91 8.88
N ARG A 239 16.43 -5.86 9.53
CA ARG A 239 15.30 -5.03 9.11
C ARG A 239 15.57 -3.55 9.28
N TYR A 240 16.25 -3.13 10.33
CA TYR A 240 16.66 -1.72 10.44
C TYR A 240 17.68 -1.35 9.37
N ASN A 241 18.61 -2.24 9.04
CA ASN A 241 19.58 -2.03 7.96
C ASN A 241 18.90 -1.92 6.59
N GLU A 242 17.92 -2.78 6.28
CA GLU A 242 17.14 -2.70 5.05
C GLU A 242 16.35 -1.39 4.96
N ARG A 243 15.69 -0.98 6.06
CA ARG A 243 14.93 0.28 6.14
C ARG A 243 15.86 1.46 5.89
N ASP A 244 16.98 1.49 6.59
CA ASP A 244 17.93 2.59 6.53
C ASP A 244 18.64 2.62 5.17
N TYR A 245 18.91 1.46 4.55
CA TYR A 245 19.41 1.37 3.18
C TYR A 245 18.39 1.93 2.18
N PHE A 246 17.14 1.47 2.22
CA PHE A 246 16.08 1.95 1.33
C PHE A 246 15.91 3.47 1.45
N TYR A 247 15.84 3.96 2.69
CA TYR A 247 15.76 5.38 3.00
C TYR A 247 16.97 6.18 2.49
N SER A 248 18.18 5.62 2.62
CA SER A 248 19.41 6.26 2.16
C SER A 248 19.47 6.40 0.63
N GLN A 249 18.88 5.46 -0.12
CA GLN A 249 18.81 5.57 -1.57
C GLN A 249 17.89 6.72 -1.99
N MET A 250 16.72 6.87 -1.38
CA MET A 250 15.83 8.01 -1.64
C MET A 250 16.53 9.34 -1.35
N LYS A 251 17.27 9.44 -0.24
CA LYS A 251 18.08 10.63 0.06
C LYS A 251 19.20 10.86 -0.94
N LYS A 252 19.89 9.81 -1.37
CA LYS A 252 20.97 9.91 -2.36
C LYS A 252 20.46 10.55 -3.66
N VAL A 253 19.32 10.09 -4.17
CA VAL A 253 18.70 10.64 -5.39
C VAL A 253 18.34 12.11 -5.20
N ILE A 254 17.78 12.50 -4.05
CA ILE A 254 17.49 13.93 -3.75
C ILE A 254 18.77 14.78 -3.78
N GLN A 255 19.86 14.28 -3.19
CA GLN A 255 21.14 15.00 -3.18
C GLN A 255 21.78 15.10 -4.57
N GLU A 256 21.58 14.11 -5.43
CA GLU A 256 21.99 14.17 -6.84
C GLU A 256 21.20 15.24 -7.60
N HIS A 257 19.89 15.35 -7.36
CA HIS A 257 19.05 16.37 -7.98
C HIS A 257 19.47 17.78 -7.58
N ARG A 258 19.77 18.01 -6.29
CA ARG A 258 20.26 19.31 -5.80
C ARG A 258 21.50 19.81 -6.51
N LYS A 259 22.41 18.91 -6.91
CA LYS A 259 23.67 19.30 -7.57
C LYS A 259 23.48 19.83 -8.98
N THR A 260 22.39 19.42 -9.63
CA THR A 260 22.09 19.74 -11.04
C THR A 260 20.74 20.42 -11.19
N LEU A 261 20.23 21.02 -10.11
CA LEU A 261 18.91 21.65 -10.09
C LEU A 261 18.93 22.91 -10.96
N ASP A 262 18.06 22.94 -11.96
CA ASP A 262 17.74 24.15 -12.72
C ASP A 262 16.30 24.58 -12.39
N PRO A 263 16.09 25.68 -11.64
CA PRO A 263 14.76 26.19 -11.34
C PRO A 263 13.94 26.58 -12.57
N ALA A 264 14.57 26.86 -13.72
CA ALA A 264 13.89 27.22 -14.96
C ALA A 264 13.37 26.00 -15.73
N GLU A 265 14.00 24.84 -15.58
CA GLU A 265 13.66 23.60 -16.27
C GLU A 265 13.62 22.41 -15.29
N PRO A 266 12.62 22.36 -14.38
CA PRO A 266 12.49 21.24 -13.46
C PRO A 266 12.24 19.94 -14.21
N ARG A 267 12.95 18.86 -13.85
CA ARG A 267 12.91 17.58 -14.57
C ARG A 267 11.76 16.67 -14.15
N ASP A 268 11.47 16.64 -12.86
CA ASP A 268 10.54 15.69 -12.24
C ASP A 268 10.00 16.19 -10.88
N PHE A 269 9.34 15.29 -10.14
CA PHE A 269 8.80 15.56 -8.82
C PHE A 269 9.85 16.05 -7.82
N ILE A 270 11.10 15.56 -7.86
CA ILE A 270 12.13 15.95 -6.90
C ILE A 270 12.50 17.41 -7.12
N ASP A 271 12.82 17.80 -8.37
CA ASP A 271 13.18 19.19 -8.67
C ASP A 271 12.06 20.15 -8.26
N CYS A 272 10.81 19.82 -8.57
CA CYS A 272 9.65 20.61 -8.13
C CYS A 272 9.56 20.72 -6.60
N SER A 273 9.82 19.63 -5.88
CA SER A 273 9.81 19.62 -4.41
C SER A 273 10.93 20.48 -3.84
N LEU A 274 12.12 20.46 -4.46
CA LEU A 274 13.28 21.26 -4.06
C LEU A 274 13.06 22.75 -4.33
N ILE A 275 12.53 23.11 -5.49
CA ILE A 275 12.19 24.51 -5.83
C ILE A 275 11.14 25.05 -4.85
N GLU A 276 10.11 24.26 -4.53
CA GLU A 276 9.09 24.67 -3.58
C GLU A 276 9.65 24.77 -2.15
N GLN A 277 10.55 23.86 -1.77
CA GLN A 277 11.29 23.95 -0.50
C GLN A 277 12.07 25.26 -0.40
N ASP A 278 12.88 25.60 -1.41
CA ASP A 278 13.67 26.83 -1.45
C ASP A 278 12.77 28.08 -1.42
N ARG A 279 11.64 28.05 -2.14
CA ARG A 279 10.65 29.15 -2.14
C ARG A 279 10.08 29.38 -0.74
N LEU A 280 9.72 28.31 -0.04
CA LEU A 280 9.10 28.39 1.30
C LEU A 280 10.11 28.85 2.35
N LEU A 281 11.33 28.31 2.33
CA LEU A 281 12.43 28.72 3.20
C LEU A 281 12.73 30.23 3.06
N ASN A 282 12.81 30.73 1.82
CA ASN A 282 13.05 32.15 1.57
C ASN A 282 11.90 33.06 2.03
N SER A 283 10.68 32.54 2.11
CA SER A 283 9.49 33.28 2.54
C SER A 283 9.19 33.16 4.04
N ASN A 284 9.95 32.36 4.80
CA ASN A 284 9.65 31.98 6.19
C ASN A 284 8.20 31.46 6.37
N ASP A 285 7.69 30.72 5.38
CA ASP A 285 6.35 30.12 5.46
C ASP A 285 6.41 28.80 6.23
N SER A 286 5.60 28.69 7.29
CA SER A 286 5.45 27.48 8.11
C SER A 286 5.20 26.18 7.35
N LYS A 287 4.73 26.26 6.09
CA LYS A 287 4.57 25.09 5.20
C LYS A 287 5.88 24.42 4.81
N GLU A 288 7.04 25.05 5.04
CA GLU A 288 8.37 24.45 4.83
C GLU A 288 8.51 23.07 5.50
N GLN A 289 7.80 22.82 6.61
CA GLN A 289 7.83 21.55 7.32
C GLN A 289 7.34 20.36 6.47
N VAL A 290 6.50 20.62 5.46
CA VAL A 290 6.02 19.61 4.51
C VAL A 290 7.10 19.25 3.48
N PHE A 291 8.03 20.16 3.19
CA PHE A 291 9.02 20.00 2.14
C PHE A 291 10.40 19.64 2.69
N THR A 292 10.48 19.08 3.90
CA THR A 292 11.74 18.57 4.45
C THR A 292 12.29 17.43 3.60
N ASP A 293 13.63 17.29 3.55
CA ASP A 293 14.29 16.17 2.86
C ASP A 293 13.76 14.82 3.31
N ASP A 294 13.43 14.69 4.60
CA ASP A 294 12.88 13.46 5.14
C ASP A 294 11.47 13.19 4.56
N ASN A 295 10.61 14.20 4.46
CA ASN A 295 9.27 14.02 3.89
C ASN A 295 9.30 13.77 2.38
N ILE A 296 10.18 14.43 1.64
CA ILE A 296 10.38 14.19 0.20
C ILE A 296 10.86 12.74 0.01
N ALA A 297 11.84 12.29 0.78
CA ALA A 297 12.36 10.91 0.69
C ALA A 297 11.28 9.86 1.00
N TRP A 298 10.45 10.06 2.02
CA TRP A 298 9.33 9.15 2.31
C TRP A 298 8.21 9.23 1.27
N THR A 299 8.02 10.38 0.62
CA THR A 299 7.08 10.49 -0.49
C THR A 299 7.55 9.71 -1.71
N LEU A 300 8.85 9.76 -2.03
CA LEU A 300 9.44 8.92 -3.09
C LEU A 300 9.32 7.42 -2.76
N ALA A 301 9.62 7.05 -1.52
CA ALA A 301 9.46 5.68 -1.03
C ALA A 301 8.03 5.15 -1.23
N ASP A 302 7.03 5.97 -0.87
CA ASP A 302 5.62 5.65 -1.03
C ASP A 302 5.23 5.49 -2.51
N LEU A 303 5.73 6.35 -3.39
CA LEU A 303 5.46 6.30 -4.83
C LEU A 303 6.10 5.07 -5.50
N PHE A 304 7.33 4.72 -5.12
CA PHE A 304 8.01 3.50 -5.56
C PHE A 304 7.20 2.25 -5.13
N LEU A 305 6.87 2.15 -3.84
CA LEU A 305 6.12 1.00 -3.31
C LEU A 305 4.74 0.85 -3.95
N ALA A 306 3.97 1.95 -4.03
CA ALA A 306 2.61 1.89 -4.52
C ALA A 306 2.54 1.71 -6.05
N GLY A 307 3.40 2.39 -6.80
CA GLY A 307 3.37 2.44 -8.26
C GLY A 307 3.78 1.13 -8.94
N SER A 308 4.76 0.43 -8.36
CA SER A 308 5.36 -0.76 -8.98
C SER A 308 4.67 -2.07 -8.59
N ASP A 309 4.63 -2.41 -7.31
CA ASP A 309 4.19 -3.75 -6.89
C ASP A 309 2.71 -4.01 -7.20
N THR A 310 1.84 -3.02 -6.98
CA THR A 310 0.40 -3.19 -7.19
C THR A 310 0.03 -3.35 -8.67
N THR A 311 0.63 -2.53 -9.54
CA THR A 311 0.41 -2.55 -10.99
C THR A 311 0.99 -3.82 -11.60
N SER A 312 2.25 -4.15 -11.28
CA SER A 312 2.90 -5.35 -11.82
C SER A 312 2.20 -6.64 -11.38
N ASN A 313 1.71 -6.72 -10.13
CA ASN A 313 0.92 -7.86 -9.67
C ASN A 313 -0.42 -7.96 -10.42
N THR A 314 -1.10 -6.84 -10.65
CA THR A 314 -2.34 -6.82 -11.44
C THR A 314 -2.12 -7.35 -12.86
N LEU A 315 -1.04 -6.91 -13.53
CA LEU A 315 -0.68 -7.38 -14.87
C LEU A 315 -0.35 -8.88 -14.88
N ARG A 316 0.42 -9.37 -13.90
CA ARG A 316 0.71 -10.81 -13.76
C ARG A 316 -0.56 -11.64 -13.64
N TRP A 317 -1.50 -11.21 -12.82
CA TRP A 317 -2.79 -11.88 -12.70
C TRP A 317 -3.58 -11.80 -14.00
N PHE A 318 -3.60 -10.65 -14.68
CA PHE A 318 -4.24 -10.52 -15.99
C PHE A 318 -3.74 -11.59 -16.97
N PHE A 319 -2.43 -11.67 -17.18
CA PHE A 319 -1.85 -12.66 -18.09
C PHE A 319 -2.09 -14.10 -17.64
N LEU A 320 -1.98 -14.39 -16.33
CA LEU A 320 -2.27 -15.72 -15.80
C LEU A 320 -3.71 -16.16 -16.12
N TYR A 321 -4.71 -15.29 -15.90
CA TYR A 321 -6.10 -15.59 -16.23
C TYR A 321 -6.31 -15.76 -17.73
N ILE A 322 -5.70 -14.90 -18.56
CA ILE A 322 -5.81 -14.99 -20.02
C ILE A 322 -5.21 -16.30 -20.56
N ILE A 323 -4.06 -16.75 -20.03
CA ILE A 323 -3.45 -18.04 -20.38
C ILE A 323 -4.39 -19.21 -20.08
N HIS A 324 -5.11 -19.16 -18.96
CA HIS A 324 -6.10 -20.19 -18.59
C HIS A 324 -7.44 -20.08 -19.32
N HIS A 325 -7.65 -18.99 -20.08
CA HIS A 325 -8.89 -18.73 -20.82
C HIS A 325 -8.58 -18.29 -22.27
N PRO A 326 -8.06 -19.21 -23.11
CA PRO A 326 -7.61 -18.89 -24.47
C PRO A 326 -8.71 -18.30 -25.37
N GLN A 327 -9.98 -18.62 -25.11
CA GLN A 327 -11.11 -18.03 -25.82
C GLN A 327 -11.22 -16.50 -25.60
N TYR A 328 -10.86 -16.01 -24.41
CA TYR A 328 -10.83 -14.57 -24.13
C TYR A 328 -9.58 -13.93 -24.70
N GLN A 329 -8.44 -14.63 -24.69
CA GLN A 329 -7.23 -14.19 -25.38
C GLN A 329 -7.49 -13.95 -26.87
N ALA A 330 -8.08 -14.93 -27.56
CA ALA A 330 -8.39 -14.85 -28.98
C ALA A 330 -9.36 -13.69 -29.29
N ARG A 331 -10.36 -13.47 -28.42
CA ARG A 331 -11.32 -12.37 -28.60
C ARG A 331 -10.70 -11.00 -28.33
N ILE A 332 -9.80 -10.86 -27.36
CA ILE A 332 -9.00 -9.63 -27.16
C ILE A 332 -8.15 -9.35 -28.41
N GLN A 333 -7.44 -10.36 -28.92
CA GLN A 333 -6.61 -10.23 -30.12
C GLN A 333 -7.44 -9.85 -31.36
N GLN A 334 -8.63 -10.43 -31.53
CA GLN A 334 -9.54 -10.08 -32.61
C GLN A 334 -10.01 -8.61 -32.51
N GLU A 335 -10.34 -8.15 -31.30
CA GLU A 335 -10.76 -6.76 -31.07
C GLU A 335 -9.60 -5.78 -31.35
N ILE A 336 -8.39 -6.11 -30.88
CA ILE A 336 -7.14 -5.40 -31.19
C ILE A 336 -6.94 -5.30 -32.71
N ASP A 337 -7.00 -6.43 -33.42
CA ASP A 337 -6.79 -6.47 -34.87
C ASP A 337 -7.83 -5.66 -35.64
N THR A 338 -9.07 -5.65 -35.16
CA THR A 338 -10.19 -4.93 -35.78
C THR A 338 -10.06 -3.42 -35.61
N VAL A 339 -9.67 -2.96 -34.41
CA VAL A 339 -9.63 -1.53 -34.06
C VAL A 339 -8.30 -0.87 -34.43
N LEU A 340 -7.19 -1.58 -34.20
CA LEU A 340 -5.84 -1.04 -34.33
C LEU A 340 -5.15 -1.48 -35.63
N GLY A 341 -5.52 -2.64 -36.17
CA GLY A 341 -4.75 -3.31 -37.21
C GLY A 341 -3.37 -3.75 -36.70
N ARG A 342 -2.39 -3.85 -37.60
CA ARG A 342 -1.04 -4.34 -37.28
C ARG A 342 0.06 -3.28 -37.32
N GLU A 343 -0.23 -2.08 -37.82
CA GLU A 343 0.79 -1.05 -38.11
C GLU A 343 0.80 0.11 -37.10
N ARG A 344 -0.35 0.40 -36.47
CA ARG A 344 -0.50 1.55 -35.58
C ARG A 344 -0.24 1.18 -34.12
N LYS A 345 0.41 2.10 -33.40
CA LYS A 345 0.58 2.01 -31.94
C LYS A 345 -0.76 2.26 -31.21
N PRO A 346 -1.08 1.51 -30.14
CA PRO A 346 -2.23 1.82 -29.30
C PRO A 346 -2.07 3.20 -28.66
N THR A 347 -3.18 3.91 -28.52
CA THR A 347 -3.30 5.15 -27.74
C THR A 347 -4.36 4.95 -26.65
N TRP A 348 -4.38 5.81 -25.64
CA TRP A 348 -5.39 5.69 -24.58
C TRP A 348 -6.81 5.77 -25.15
N ASP A 349 -7.06 6.63 -26.15
CA ASP A 349 -8.39 6.86 -26.71
C ASP A 349 -8.99 5.59 -27.38
N ASP A 350 -8.18 4.59 -27.70
CA ASP A 350 -8.62 3.33 -28.32
C ASP A 350 -9.49 2.47 -27.40
N HIS A 351 -9.39 2.61 -26.07
CA HIS A 351 -10.22 1.84 -25.12
C HIS A 351 -11.73 2.03 -25.39
N LEU A 352 -12.14 3.21 -25.86
CA LEU A 352 -13.53 3.53 -26.19
C LEU A 352 -14.10 2.65 -27.30
N GLN A 353 -13.23 2.10 -28.15
CA GLN A 353 -13.57 1.21 -29.26
C GLN A 353 -13.26 -0.26 -28.94
N MET A 354 -12.72 -0.55 -27.75
CA MET A 354 -12.31 -1.89 -27.32
C MET A 354 -13.02 -2.32 -26.02
N PRO A 355 -14.37 -2.34 -26.01
CA PRO A 355 -15.14 -2.60 -24.80
C PRO A 355 -14.93 -4.01 -24.23
N PHE A 356 -14.58 -5.01 -25.04
CA PHE A 356 -14.30 -6.34 -24.53
C PHE A 356 -12.96 -6.39 -23.79
N THR A 357 -11.92 -5.78 -24.35
CA THR A 357 -10.61 -5.66 -23.72
C THR A 357 -10.70 -4.86 -22.42
N GLU A 358 -11.42 -3.74 -22.42
CA GLU A 358 -11.68 -2.96 -21.21
C GLU A 358 -12.44 -3.80 -20.16
N ALA A 359 -13.48 -4.53 -20.56
CA ALA A 359 -14.21 -5.43 -19.65
C ALA A 359 -13.32 -6.52 -19.05
N CYS A 360 -12.38 -7.09 -19.81
CA CYS A 360 -11.40 -8.05 -19.30
C CYS A 360 -10.48 -7.41 -18.26
N VAL A 361 -9.96 -6.20 -18.51
CA VAL A 361 -9.13 -5.47 -17.53
C VAL A 361 -9.91 -5.19 -16.24
N LEU A 362 -11.15 -4.69 -16.37
CA LEU A 362 -12.03 -4.42 -15.23
C LEU A 362 -12.38 -5.68 -14.44
N GLU A 363 -12.61 -6.81 -15.12
CA GLU A 363 -12.90 -8.09 -14.46
C GLU A 363 -11.68 -8.60 -13.67
N ILE A 364 -10.45 -8.41 -14.17
CA ILE A 364 -9.25 -8.76 -13.41
C ILE A 364 -9.11 -7.86 -12.18
N LEU A 365 -9.31 -6.54 -12.30
CA LEU A 365 -9.30 -5.63 -11.15
C LEU A 365 -10.36 -6.01 -10.10
N ARG A 366 -11.53 -6.48 -10.55
CA ARG A 366 -12.62 -6.94 -9.66
C ARG A 366 -12.29 -8.29 -9.00
N LYS A 367 -11.72 -9.22 -9.76
CA LYS A 367 -11.45 -10.60 -9.33
C LYS A 367 -10.20 -10.69 -8.45
N VAL A 368 -9.18 -9.92 -8.78
CA VAL A 368 -7.88 -9.88 -8.11
C VAL A 368 -7.75 -8.56 -7.39
N SER A 369 -8.34 -8.52 -6.20
CA SER A 369 -8.13 -7.39 -5.31
C SER A 369 -6.73 -7.49 -4.69
N VAL A 370 -5.76 -6.76 -5.26
CA VAL A 370 -4.36 -6.73 -4.79
C VAL A 370 -4.26 -6.21 -3.36
N VAL A 371 -5.16 -5.30 -2.96
CA VAL A 371 -5.26 -4.76 -1.59
C VAL A 371 -6.66 -5.04 -1.04
N PRO A 372 -6.97 -6.30 -0.65
CA PRO A 372 -8.33 -6.77 -0.40
C PRO A 372 -9.03 -6.15 0.81
N PHE A 373 -8.27 -5.52 1.70
CA PHE A 373 -8.79 -4.82 2.89
C PHE A 373 -8.58 -3.31 2.83
N GLY A 374 -8.10 -2.78 1.70
CA GLY A 374 -7.65 -1.40 1.60
C GLY A 374 -6.48 -1.09 2.55
N VAL A 375 -6.25 0.21 2.76
CA VAL A 375 -5.30 0.72 3.75
C VAL A 375 -6.08 1.19 4.98
N ASP A 376 -5.61 0.82 6.16
CA ASP A 376 -6.31 1.06 7.43
C ASP A 376 -6.61 2.56 7.64
N ARG A 377 -7.80 2.83 8.19
CA ARG A 377 -8.34 4.18 8.43
C ARG A 377 -8.70 4.32 9.90
N ARG A 378 -8.61 5.55 10.42
CA ARG A 378 -8.96 5.88 11.81
C ARG A 378 -9.96 7.03 11.84
N ALA A 379 -10.94 6.91 12.73
CA ALA A 379 -11.91 7.96 13.00
C ALA A 379 -11.29 9.08 13.86
N GLU A 380 -11.29 10.30 13.34
CA GLU A 380 -10.81 11.50 14.03
C GLU A 380 -11.84 12.08 15.01
N GLU A 381 -13.09 11.65 14.87
CA GLU A 381 -14.27 12.06 15.64
C GLU A 381 -15.20 10.86 15.79
N ASP A 382 -16.18 10.95 16.70
CA ASP A 382 -17.22 9.93 16.83
C ASP A 382 -18.08 9.90 15.56
N VAL A 383 -18.22 8.73 14.95
CA VAL A 383 -18.98 8.55 13.69
C VAL A 383 -20.00 7.43 13.81
N VAL A 384 -21.01 7.46 12.93
CA VAL A 384 -22.01 6.39 12.82
C VAL A 384 -21.85 5.68 11.47
N ILE A 385 -21.39 4.44 11.48
CA ILE A 385 -21.23 3.63 10.26
C ILE A 385 -22.24 2.49 10.28
N GLY A 386 -23.13 2.45 9.28
CA GLY A 386 -24.12 1.37 9.16
C GLY A 386 -25.07 1.26 10.36
N GLY A 387 -25.34 2.37 11.05
CA GLY A 387 -26.17 2.40 12.27
C GLY A 387 -25.41 2.11 13.57
N TYR A 388 -24.10 1.85 13.51
CA TYR A 388 -23.27 1.60 14.68
C TYR A 388 -22.42 2.81 15.05
N LYS A 389 -22.29 3.08 16.35
CA LYS A 389 -21.45 4.15 16.90
C LYS A 389 -20.00 3.70 16.95
N ILE A 390 -19.10 4.48 16.38
CA ILE A 390 -17.66 4.23 16.40
C ILE A 390 -17.01 5.45 17.07
N PRO A 391 -16.36 5.27 18.23
CA PRO A 391 -15.75 6.36 18.95
C PRO A 391 -14.45 6.82 18.26
N LYS A 392 -14.09 8.07 18.50
CA LYS A 392 -12.77 8.62 18.21
C LYS A 392 -11.66 7.81 18.88
N VAL A 393 -10.54 7.62 18.18
CA VAL A 393 -9.36 6.86 18.65
C VAL A 393 -8.08 7.68 18.65
#